data_AF-A0ABD1F112-F1
#
_entry.id   AF-A0ABD1F112-F1
#
_cell.length_a   1.000
_cell.length_b   1.000
_cell.length_c   1.000
_cell.angle_alpha   90.00
_cell.angle_beta   90.00
_cell.angle_gamma   90.00
#
_symmetry.space_group_name_H-M   'P 1'
#
loop_
_entity.id
_entity.type
_entity.pdbx_description
1 polymer ?
#
loop_
_entity_poly.entity_id
_entity_poly.type
_entity_poly.pdbx_seq_one_letter_code
_entity_poly.pdbx_strand_id
1 'polypeptide(L)'
;MALQASKNITSTILHSKNKVWKSPNHFIKRCSSAEWSNLAERPKNKVTDMPPMSEPVKGLPRAVYSNFREENQQSKVTTLANGLRVASENRFGEFCTVGVVIDSGPRYEVAYPSGISHYLEKLAFNSTKYYPDRDEMINKLEKHGGICDSQASRDTFMYAASAYTTGLNDVIQLLAEATLRPQITLEEVEGAKQAIHFELETLLMRPEQETILMDMIHAAAYRDNTLGLPKLCPIQNLEKIDREMLFLYLSQHYTPKRMVIAGVGVEHERLVDTVQKYFVDIKPVWEVESLFGKRPVIEVDKSIAQYTGGLEQEECDIPQFASAGLPVLSHIMIGLEGCSHQDSDFIAMCVLNMMMGGGGSFSAGGPGKGMYTRLYTNVLNRYHWMYSATAYNHAYNDTGLFCIHASAPPNYMRDMVEVIVKELVNMTCHVGDQELRI
;
A
#
# COMPACT_ATOMS: atom_id res chain seq x y z
N MET A 1 -13.18 -32.13 16.89
CA MET A 1 -14.03 -32.02 15.68
C MET A 1 -13.20 -31.43 14.53
N ALA A 2 -12.08 -32.10 14.22
CA ALA A 2 -11.08 -31.66 13.25
C ALA A 2 -10.49 -32.93 12.63
N LEU A 3 -11.18 -33.48 11.62
CA LEU A 3 -10.73 -34.60 10.77
C LEU A 3 -11.79 -34.85 9.69
N GLN A 4 -12.14 -33.83 8.89
CA GLN A 4 -13.05 -34.04 7.75
C GLN A 4 -12.95 -33.00 6.62
N ALA A 5 -11.74 -32.47 6.35
CA ALA A 5 -11.55 -31.48 5.28
C ALA A 5 -10.27 -31.70 4.45
N SER A 6 -9.81 -32.94 4.23
CA SER A 6 -8.57 -33.21 3.46
C SER A 6 -8.77 -33.93 2.11
N LYS A 7 -9.96 -33.86 1.49
CA LYS A 7 -10.22 -34.62 0.24
C LYS A 7 -10.21 -33.85 -1.08
N ASN A 8 -10.04 -32.52 -1.11
CA ASN A 8 -10.18 -31.75 -2.36
C ASN A 8 -8.94 -30.93 -2.79
N ILE A 9 -7.74 -31.16 -2.24
CA ILE A 9 -6.52 -30.37 -2.56
C ILE A 9 -5.56 -31.13 -3.49
N THR A 10 -6.04 -31.65 -4.63
CA THR A 10 -5.16 -32.38 -5.58
C THR A 10 -5.44 -32.08 -7.05
N SER A 11 -5.97 -30.90 -7.39
CA SER A 11 -6.12 -30.51 -8.80
C SER A 11 -5.83 -29.04 -9.06
N THR A 12 -4.71 -28.53 -8.59
CA THR A 12 -4.20 -27.25 -9.09
C THR A 12 -2.68 -27.29 -9.09
N ILE A 13 -2.08 -26.69 -10.13
CA ILE A 13 -0.65 -26.40 -10.30
C ILE A 13 0.13 -27.47 -11.10
N LEU A 14 0.20 -27.25 -12.42
CA LEU A 14 1.43 -27.21 -13.23
C LEU A 14 1.06 -27.08 -14.73
N HIS A 15 0.69 -25.87 -15.17
CA HIS A 15 0.74 -25.55 -16.59
C HIS A 15 2.18 -25.19 -16.99
N SER A 16 3.08 -26.19 -16.95
CA SER A 16 4.31 -26.12 -17.72
C SER A 16 4.07 -26.78 -19.08
N LYS A 17 4.61 -26.21 -20.16
CA LYS A 17 4.62 -26.84 -21.50
C LYS A 17 5.55 -28.08 -21.57
N ASN A 18 5.97 -28.62 -20.42
CA ASN A 18 6.95 -29.67 -20.32
C ASN A 18 6.26 -31.05 -20.38
N LYS A 19 6.58 -31.87 -21.39
CA LYS A 19 5.94 -33.18 -21.65
C LYS A 19 6.04 -34.16 -20.48
N VAL A 20 7.01 -33.98 -19.59
CA VAL A 20 7.21 -34.81 -18.38
C VAL A 20 5.99 -34.78 -17.44
N TRP A 21 5.28 -33.64 -17.37
CA TRP A 21 4.15 -33.46 -16.45
C TRP A 21 2.78 -33.74 -17.10
N LYS A 22 2.73 -34.02 -18.41
CA LYS A 22 1.48 -34.25 -19.17
C LYS A 22 1.06 -35.72 -19.29
N SER A 23 1.74 -36.66 -18.63
CA SER A 23 1.31 -38.06 -18.67
C SER A 23 0.07 -38.26 -17.78
N PRO A 24 -1.12 -38.59 -18.34
CA PRO A 24 -2.36 -38.71 -17.54
C PRO A 24 -2.39 -39.93 -16.63
N ASN A 25 -1.38 -40.82 -16.72
CA ASN A 25 -1.45 -42.15 -16.13
C ASN A 25 -0.79 -42.29 -14.75
N HIS A 26 -0.28 -41.21 -14.14
CA HIS A 26 0.51 -41.34 -12.91
C HIS A 26 -0.07 -40.77 -11.61
N PHE A 27 -1.17 -40.01 -11.63
CA PHE A 27 -1.59 -39.30 -10.41
C PHE A 27 -2.95 -39.65 -9.79
N ILE A 28 -3.77 -40.52 -10.39
CA ILE A 28 -4.97 -41.02 -9.70
C ILE A 28 -5.17 -42.50 -10.03
N LYS A 29 -4.49 -43.38 -9.28
CA LYS A 29 -4.99 -44.74 -9.06
C LYS A 29 -5.77 -44.73 -7.76
N ARG A 30 -7.10 -44.95 -7.84
CA ARG A 30 -7.88 -45.37 -6.67
C ARG A 30 -7.30 -46.70 -6.22
N CYS A 31 -6.61 -46.73 -5.09
CA CYS A 31 -6.07 -47.96 -4.51
C CYS A 31 -7.22 -48.96 -4.34
N SER A 32 -7.22 -50.01 -5.16
CA SER A 32 -7.95 -51.23 -4.86
C SER A 32 -7.04 -52.13 -4.03
N SER A 33 -7.63 -52.92 -3.15
CA SER A 33 -6.94 -53.86 -2.25
C SER A 33 -6.08 -54.92 -2.97
N ALA A 34 -6.13 -54.97 -4.31
CA ALA A 34 -5.35 -55.89 -5.13
C ALA A 34 -3.93 -55.38 -5.49
N GLU A 35 -3.57 -54.12 -5.19
CA GLU A 35 -2.22 -53.58 -5.48
C GLU A 35 -1.19 -53.77 -4.35
N TRP A 36 -1.59 -54.40 -3.24
CA TRP A 36 -0.71 -54.58 -2.07
C TRP A 36 0.31 -55.71 -2.23
N SER A 37 0.15 -56.58 -3.22
CA SER A 37 1.01 -57.75 -3.44
C SER A 37 2.33 -57.44 -4.16
N ASN A 38 2.51 -56.23 -4.72
CA ASN A 38 3.74 -55.82 -5.44
C ASN A 38 4.60 -54.78 -4.69
N LEU A 39 4.34 -54.54 -3.40
CA LEU A 39 5.14 -53.63 -2.57
C LEU A 39 6.42 -54.28 -1.98
N ALA A 40 6.65 -55.58 -2.22
CA ALA A 40 7.73 -56.34 -1.61
C ALA A 40 9.14 -56.05 -2.17
N GLU A 41 9.27 -55.37 -3.31
CA GLU A 41 10.56 -55.11 -3.97
C GLU A 41 10.99 -53.63 -4.02
N ARG A 42 10.23 -52.71 -3.39
CA ARG A 42 10.70 -51.32 -3.31
C ARG A 42 11.74 -51.20 -2.18
N PRO A 43 12.98 -50.76 -2.46
CA PRO A 43 13.95 -50.52 -1.41
C PRO A 43 13.38 -49.51 -0.42
N LYS A 44 13.40 -49.83 0.88
CA LYS A 44 12.77 -49.05 1.96
C LYS A 44 13.17 -47.56 2.02
N ASN A 45 14.21 -47.16 1.27
CA ASN A 45 14.75 -45.80 1.21
C ASN A 45 14.29 -44.99 -0.02
N LYS A 46 13.47 -45.54 -0.94
CA LYS A 46 12.93 -44.79 -2.08
C LYS A 46 11.42 -44.61 -1.95
N VAL A 47 11.03 -43.43 -1.46
CA VAL A 47 9.62 -43.01 -1.35
C VAL A 47 9.09 -42.50 -2.71
N THR A 48 9.96 -41.99 -3.59
CA THR A 48 9.62 -41.55 -4.95
C THR A 48 10.68 -41.96 -5.97
N ASP A 49 10.32 -41.98 -7.26
CA ASP A 49 11.24 -42.25 -8.38
C ASP A 49 12.11 -41.03 -8.75
N MET A 50 11.97 -39.92 -8.04
CA MET A 50 12.76 -38.72 -8.24
C MET A 50 14.15 -38.88 -7.61
N PRO A 51 15.22 -38.32 -8.21
CA PRO A 51 16.53 -38.30 -7.58
C PRO A 51 16.50 -37.44 -6.29
N PRO A 52 17.43 -37.65 -5.35
CA PRO A 52 17.61 -36.76 -4.21
C PRO A 52 17.81 -35.30 -4.66
N MET A 53 17.46 -34.31 -3.83
CA MET A 53 17.63 -32.88 -4.17
C MET A 53 19.09 -32.48 -4.43
N SER A 54 20.07 -33.32 -4.05
CA SER A 54 21.48 -33.16 -4.38
C SER A 54 21.84 -33.53 -5.81
N GLU A 55 20.94 -34.18 -6.56
CA GLU A 55 21.16 -34.62 -7.94
C GLU A 55 20.14 -33.97 -8.89
N PRO A 56 20.59 -33.51 -10.08
CA PRO A 56 19.68 -32.88 -11.03
C PRO A 56 18.67 -33.88 -11.58
N VAL A 57 17.41 -33.44 -11.72
CA VAL A 57 16.36 -34.23 -12.35
C VAL A 57 16.71 -34.49 -13.81
N LYS A 58 16.78 -35.77 -14.19
CA LYS A 58 17.12 -36.19 -15.56
C LYS A 58 16.02 -35.76 -16.53
N GLY A 59 16.40 -35.24 -17.70
CA GLY A 59 15.47 -34.87 -18.77
C GLY A 59 14.85 -33.48 -18.66
N LEU A 60 15.26 -32.65 -17.70
CA LEU A 60 14.92 -31.22 -17.71
C LEU A 60 15.71 -30.49 -18.82
N PRO A 61 15.11 -29.48 -19.47
CA PRO A 61 15.83 -28.63 -20.41
C PRO A 61 16.96 -27.89 -19.68
N ARG A 62 18.07 -27.65 -20.39
CA ARG A 62 19.18 -26.86 -19.85
C ARG A 62 18.67 -25.44 -19.56
N ALA A 63 18.87 -24.97 -18.32
CA ALA A 63 18.52 -23.61 -17.95
C ALA A 63 19.28 -22.63 -18.85
N VAL A 64 18.54 -21.74 -19.50
CA VAL A 64 19.09 -20.62 -20.25
C VAL A 64 19.10 -19.44 -19.29
N TYR A 65 20.26 -19.13 -18.75
CA TYR A 65 20.44 -17.95 -17.93
C TYR A 65 20.50 -16.73 -18.85
N SER A 66 19.62 -15.78 -18.60
CA SER A 66 19.66 -14.46 -19.21
C SER A 66 20.87 -13.69 -18.71
N ASN A 67 21.53 -12.98 -19.61
CA ASN A 67 22.61 -12.06 -19.27
C ASN A 67 22.04 -10.67 -18.97
N PHE A 68 22.61 -9.99 -17.98
CA PHE A 68 22.31 -8.59 -17.67
C PHE A 68 22.63 -7.69 -18.88
N ARG A 69 21.76 -6.71 -19.16
CA ARG A 69 21.96 -5.68 -20.18
C ARG A 69 21.63 -4.32 -19.58
N GLU A 70 22.51 -3.34 -19.70
CA GLU A 70 22.30 -1.97 -19.18
C GLU A 70 21.08 -1.27 -19.81
N GLU A 71 20.72 -1.61 -21.05
CA GLU A 71 19.52 -1.11 -21.75
C GLU A 71 18.21 -1.43 -20.99
N ASN A 72 18.22 -2.42 -20.10
CA ASN A 72 17.10 -2.77 -19.21
C ASN A 72 17.07 -1.92 -17.92
N GLN A 73 17.57 -0.69 -17.95
CA GLN A 73 17.50 0.23 -16.80
C GLN A 73 17.01 1.63 -17.16
N GLN A 74 16.72 1.90 -18.45
CA GLN A 74 16.21 3.20 -18.84
C GLN A 74 14.70 3.26 -18.65
N SER A 75 14.23 4.19 -17.82
CA SER A 75 12.81 4.50 -17.69
C SER A 75 12.31 5.16 -18.98
N LYS A 76 11.25 4.61 -19.57
CA LYS A 76 10.58 5.14 -20.76
C LYS A 76 9.21 5.69 -20.37
N VAL A 77 8.81 6.82 -20.95
CA VAL A 77 7.52 7.45 -20.69
C VAL A 77 6.86 7.80 -22.02
N THR A 78 5.60 7.39 -22.19
CA THR A 78 4.74 7.73 -23.32
C THR A 78 3.47 8.40 -22.81
N THR A 79 3.05 9.49 -23.46
CA THR A 79 1.74 10.11 -23.20
C THR A 79 0.79 9.74 -24.32
N LEU A 80 -0.30 9.06 -23.99
CA LEU A 80 -1.33 8.64 -24.94
C LEU A 80 -2.17 9.85 -25.40
N ALA A 81 -2.89 9.69 -26.51
CA ALA A 81 -3.65 10.77 -27.12
C ALA A 81 -4.75 11.35 -26.20
N ASN A 82 -5.26 10.56 -25.25
CA ASN A 82 -6.24 11.01 -24.24
C ASN A 82 -5.59 11.73 -23.03
N GLY A 83 -4.26 11.85 -22.98
CA GLY A 83 -3.50 12.47 -21.90
C GLY A 83 -3.05 11.52 -20.78
N LEU A 84 -3.38 10.22 -20.86
CA LEU A 84 -2.90 9.20 -19.92
C LEU A 84 -1.41 8.97 -20.11
N ARG A 85 -0.64 8.99 -19.02
CA ARG A 85 0.81 8.74 -19.06
C ARG A 85 1.10 7.28 -18.73
N VAL A 86 2.00 6.67 -19.49
CA VAL A 86 2.48 5.30 -19.31
C VAL A 86 3.99 5.33 -19.13
N ALA A 87 4.46 4.90 -17.96
CA ALA A 87 5.86 4.79 -17.63
C ALA A 87 6.25 3.32 -17.49
N SER A 88 7.45 2.94 -17.92
CA SER A 88 7.97 1.61 -17.65
C SER A 88 9.48 1.59 -17.46
N GLU A 89 9.93 0.67 -16.62
CA GLU A 89 11.31 0.23 -16.53
C GLU A 89 11.35 -1.28 -16.73
N ASN A 90 11.93 -1.73 -17.83
CA ASN A 90 12.05 -3.16 -18.08
C ASN A 90 13.17 -3.71 -17.19
N ARG A 91 12.86 -4.52 -16.18
CA ARG A 91 13.84 -5.04 -15.23
C ARG A 91 14.01 -6.54 -15.42
N PHE A 92 15.21 -7.04 -15.08
CA PHE A 92 15.46 -8.48 -15.10
C PHE A 92 14.62 -9.21 -14.04
N GLY A 93 13.86 -10.23 -14.46
CA GLY A 93 13.09 -11.10 -13.58
C GLY A 93 11.95 -11.79 -14.31
N GLU A 94 11.31 -12.76 -13.64
CA GLU A 94 10.11 -13.43 -14.15
C GLU A 94 8.81 -12.75 -13.72
N PHE A 95 8.90 -11.75 -12.84
CA PHE A 95 7.79 -11.00 -12.28
C PHE A 95 7.70 -9.60 -12.87
N CYS A 96 6.48 -9.12 -13.01
CA CYS A 96 6.15 -7.74 -13.30
C CYS A 96 5.28 -7.14 -12.20
N THR A 97 5.48 -5.86 -11.93
CA THR A 97 4.61 -5.05 -11.07
C THR A 97 4.08 -3.90 -11.89
N VAL A 98 2.76 -3.71 -11.89
CA VAL A 98 2.09 -2.59 -12.54
C VAL A 98 1.26 -1.84 -11.51
N GLY A 99 1.38 -0.52 -11.51
CA GLY A 99 0.62 0.38 -10.65
C GLY A 99 -0.11 1.44 -11.46
N VAL A 100 -1.35 1.74 -11.06
CA VAL A 100 -2.11 2.91 -11.47
C VAL A 100 -2.01 3.92 -10.35
N VAL A 101 -1.39 5.06 -10.64
CA VAL A 101 -1.21 6.16 -9.70
C VAL A 101 -2.10 7.30 -10.14
N ILE A 102 -2.96 7.75 -9.24
CA ILE A 102 -3.99 8.74 -9.49
C ILE A 102 -3.72 9.93 -8.58
N ASP A 103 -3.65 11.12 -9.15
CA ASP A 103 -3.67 12.37 -8.40
C ASP A 103 -5.09 12.53 -7.81
N SER A 104 -5.29 11.97 -6.61
CA SER A 104 -6.58 11.80 -5.94
C SER A 104 -6.33 11.43 -4.48
N GLY A 105 -7.28 11.72 -3.59
CA GLY A 105 -7.11 11.47 -2.16
C GLY A 105 -7.92 12.45 -1.30
N PRO A 106 -7.82 12.32 0.04
CA PRO A 106 -8.48 13.20 1.02
C PRO A 106 -8.31 14.69 0.74
N ARG A 107 -7.15 15.11 0.22
CA ARG A 107 -6.88 16.50 -0.16
C ARG A 107 -7.95 17.10 -1.08
N TYR A 108 -8.52 16.26 -1.95
CA TYR A 108 -9.45 16.67 -2.98
C TYR A 108 -10.92 16.49 -2.57
N GLU A 109 -11.19 16.25 -1.28
CA GLU A 109 -12.53 15.99 -0.75
C GLU A 109 -13.24 17.24 -0.23
N VAL A 110 -12.73 18.46 -0.47
CA VAL A 110 -13.32 19.72 0.04
C VAL A 110 -14.80 19.87 -0.33
N ALA A 111 -15.19 19.45 -1.53
CA ALA A 111 -16.57 19.51 -2.01
C ALA A 111 -17.44 18.31 -1.58
N TYR A 112 -16.88 17.38 -0.80
CA TYR A 112 -17.47 16.10 -0.44
C TYR A 112 -17.42 15.89 1.08
N PRO A 113 -18.25 15.00 1.65
CA PRO A 113 -18.01 14.55 3.02
C PRO A 113 -16.66 13.84 3.10
N SER A 114 -15.78 14.23 4.01
CA SER A 114 -14.49 13.57 4.20
C SER A 114 -14.66 12.09 4.51
N GLY A 115 -13.86 11.25 3.86
CA GLY A 115 -13.90 9.79 3.95
C GLY A 115 -14.10 9.07 2.62
N ILE A 116 -14.27 9.79 1.49
CA ILE A 116 -14.51 9.18 0.17
C ILE A 116 -13.37 8.24 -0.22
N SER A 117 -12.12 8.69 -0.08
CA SER A 117 -10.93 7.89 -0.39
C SER A 117 -10.84 6.65 0.50
N HIS A 118 -11.24 6.76 1.77
CA HIS A 118 -11.25 5.62 2.69
C HIS A 118 -12.27 4.56 2.26
N TYR A 119 -13.47 4.96 1.83
CA TYR A 119 -14.45 4.07 1.23
C TYR A 119 -13.93 3.42 -0.05
N LEU A 120 -13.35 4.21 -0.96
CA LEU A 120 -12.81 3.69 -2.23
C LEU A 120 -11.68 2.67 -2.00
N GLU A 121 -10.87 2.84 -0.95
CA GLU A 121 -9.85 1.86 -0.55
C GLU A 121 -10.48 0.54 -0.09
N LYS A 122 -11.55 0.56 0.72
CA LYS A 122 -12.24 -0.68 1.13
C LYS A 122 -13.02 -1.36 0.00
N LEU A 123 -13.46 -0.59 -0.98
CA LEU A 123 -14.19 -1.07 -2.15
C LEU A 123 -13.28 -1.53 -3.30
N ALA A 124 -11.98 -1.28 -3.20
CA ALA A 124 -11.03 -1.69 -4.22
C ALA A 124 -11.03 -3.22 -4.42
N PHE A 125 -10.92 -3.65 -5.67
CA PHE A 125 -10.90 -5.07 -6.08
C PHE A 125 -12.15 -5.89 -5.67
N ASN A 126 -13.30 -5.24 -5.46
CA ASN A 126 -14.60 -5.91 -5.35
C ASN A 126 -15.25 -6.11 -6.74
N SER A 127 -16.59 -6.21 -6.83
CA SER A 127 -17.25 -6.46 -8.12
C SER A 127 -17.02 -5.34 -9.16
N THR A 128 -16.85 -5.76 -10.41
CA THR A 128 -16.61 -4.90 -11.57
C THR A 128 -17.51 -5.33 -12.73
N LYS A 129 -17.50 -4.57 -13.83
CA LYS A 129 -18.30 -4.94 -15.01
C LYS A 129 -17.89 -6.27 -15.62
N TYR A 130 -16.60 -6.59 -15.55
CA TYR A 130 -16.05 -7.85 -16.09
C TYR A 130 -15.99 -8.98 -15.05
N TYR A 131 -15.59 -8.67 -13.80
CA TYR A 131 -15.53 -9.64 -12.71
C TYR A 131 -16.75 -9.47 -11.79
N PRO A 132 -17.71 -10.42 -11.78
CA PRO A 132 -18.95 -10.29 -11.03
C PRO A 132 -18.74 -10.29 -9.52
N ASP A 133 -17.68 -10.92 -9.02
CA ASP A 133 -17.32 -10.96 -7.62
C ASP A 133 -15.80 -10.86 -7.41
N ARG A 134 -15.42 -10.60 -6.15
CA ARG A 134 -14.02 -10.49 -5.72
C ARG A 134 -13.26 -11.81 -5.91
N ASP A 135 -13.90 -12.95 -5.65
CA ASP A 135 -13.24 -14.25 -5.70
C ASP A 135 -12.81 -14.60 -7.12
N GLU A 136 -13.61 -14.28 -8.14
CA GLU A 136 -13.25 -14.51 -9.54
C GLU A 136 -12.04 -13.65 -9.96
N MET A 137 -12.02 -12.39 -9.52
CA MET A 137 -10.91 -11.47 -9.78
C MET A 137 -9.61 -11.98 -9.15
N ILE A 138 -9.65 -12.35 -7.87
CA ILE A 138 -8.49 -12.88 -7.14
C ILE A 138 -8.04 -14.23 -7.72
N ASN A 139 -8.96 -15.16 -7.99
CA ASN A 139 -8.63 -16.44 -8.62
C ASN A 139 -7.93 -16.28 -9.97
N LYS A 140 -8.32 -15.27 -10.75
CA LYS A 140 -7.68 -14.96 -12.04
C LYS A 140 -6.25 -14.47 -11.86
N LEU A 141 -6.00 -13.65 -10.82
CA LEU A 141 -4.68 -13.13 -10.47
C LEU A 141 -3.77 -14.23 -9.88
N GLU A 142 -4.30 -15.06 -8.97
CA GLU A 142 -3.57 -16.15 -8.32
C GLU A 142 -3.09 -17.22 -9.30
N LYS A 143 -3.81 -17.44 -10.42
CA LYS A 143 -3.35 -18.33 -11.51
C LYS A 143 -1.99 -17.90 -12.09
N HIS A 144 -1.64 -16.62 -11.95
CA HIS A 144 -0.34 -16.07 -12.34
C HIS A 144 0.55 -15.76 -11.13
N GLY A 145 0.30 -16.40 -9.99
CA GLY A 145 1.04 -16.18 -8.75
C GLY A 145 1.03 -14.72 -8.29
N GLY A 146 -0.04 -13.99 -8.64
CA GLY A 146 -0.10 -12.55 -8.43
C GLY A 146 -0.74 -12.13 -7.12
N ILE A 147 -0.44 -10.90 -6.73
CA ILE A 147 -1.02 -10.17 -5.60
C ILE A 147 -1.44 -8.78 -6.05
N CYS A 148 -2.47 -8.21 -5.44
CA CYS A 148 -2.91 -6.85 -5.69
C CYS A 148 -3.18 -6.12 -4.37
N ASP A 149 -3.00 -4.81 -4.38
CA ASP A 149 -3.23 -3.94 -3.24
C ASP A 149 -3.66 -2.54 -3.72
N SER A 150 -4.34 -1.80 -2.86
CA SER A 150 -4.72 -0.41 -3.08
C SER A 150 -4.45 0.42 -1.85
N GLN A 151 -3.91 1.62 -2.03
CA GLN A 151 -3.54 2.49 -0.93
C GLN A 151 -3.88 3.94 -1.25
N ALA A 152 -4.48 4.64 -0.29
CA ALA A 152 -4.65 6.08 -0.33
C ALA A 152 -3.57 6.79 0.51
N SER A 153 -2.86 7.71 -0.13
CA SER A 153 -2.16 8.84 0.51
C SER A 153 -3.12 10.05 0.59
N ARG A 154 -2.65 11.19 1.10
CA ARG A 154 -3.46 12.42 1.17
C ARG A 154 -3.74 13.04 -0.20
N ASP A 155 -2.79 12.96 -1.13
CA ASP A 155 -2.86 13.57 -2.47
C ASP A 155 -2.72 12.55 -3.62
N THR A 156 -2.49 11.28 -3.29
CA THR A 156 -2.29 10.21 -4.28
C THR A 156 -3.08 8.96 -3.90
N PHE A 157 -3.77 8.36 -4.86
CA PHE A 157 -4.42 7.05 -4.73
C PHE A 157 -3.75 6.05 -5.66
N MET A 158 -3.44 4.85 -5.16
CA MET A 158 -2.72 3.83 -5.92
C MET A 158 -3.48 2.51 -5.96
N TYR A 159 -3.57 1.91 -7.15
CA TYR A 159 -3.91 0.50 -7.33
C TYR A 159 -2.69 -0.21 -7.91
N ALA A 160 -2.20 -1.27 -7.27
CA ALA A 160 -1.02 -1.98 -7.73
C ALA A 160 -1.27 -3.48 -7.77
N ALA A 161 -0.63 -4.14 -8.73
CA ALA A 161 -0.64 -5.59 -8.83
C ALA A 161 0.71 -6.11 -9.33
N SER A 162 1.14 -7.22 -8.75
CA SER A 162 2.36 -7.94 -9.14
C SER A 162 2.01 -9.36 -9.53
N ALA A 163 2.62 -9.90 -10.60
CA ALA A 163 2.41 -11.28 -11.04
C ALA A 163 3.57 -11.75 -11.92
N TYR A 164 3.56 -13.01 -12.36
CA TYR A 164 4.47 -13.44 -13.43
C TYR A 164 4.23 -12.63 -14.72
N THR A 165 5.30 -12.35 -15.46
CA THR A 165 5.27 -11.59 -16.73
C THR A 165 4.36 -12.19 -17.81
N THR A 166 4.09 -13.50 -17.72
CA THR A 166 3.10 -14.18 -18.57
C THR A 166 1.66 -13.71 -18.32
N GLY A 167 1.37 -13.22 -17.11
CA GLY A 167 0.08 -12.71 -16.68
C GLY A 167 -0.14 -11.21 -16.91
N LEU A 168 0.81 -10.49 -17.53
CA LEU A 168 0.75 -9.03 -17.70
C LEU A 168 -0.59 -8.52 -18.25
N ASN A 169 -1.15 -9.21 -19.25
CA ASN A 169 -2.42 -8.80 -19.85
C ASN A 169 -3.60 -8.90 -18.87
N ASP A 170 -3.62 -9.96 -18.05
CA ASP A 170 -4.65 -10.16 -17.04
C ASP A 170 -4.49 -9.17 -15.88
N VAL A 171 -3.24 -8.83 -15.50
CA VAL A 171 -2.94 -7.80 -14.49
C VAL A 171 -3.45 -6.42 -14.91
N ILE A 172 -3.14 -5.99 -16.14
CA ILE A 172 -3.57 -4.67 -16.63
C ILE A 172 -5.08 -4.62 -16.80
N GLN A 173 -5.71 -5.70 -17.28
CA GLN A 173 -7.17 -5.79 -17.35
C GLN A 173 -7.80 -5.65 -15.95
N LEU A 174 -7.30 -6.38 -14.96
CA LEU A 174 -7.77 -6.33 -13.58
C LEU A 174 -7.65 -4.92 -13.00
N LEU A 175 -6.50 -4.26 -13.16
CA LEU A 175 -6.31 -2.88 -12.70
C LEU A 175 -7.26 -1.90 -13.39
N ALA A 176 -7.49 -2.05 -14.70
CA ALA A 176 -8.42 -1.21 -15.45
C ALA A 176 -9.88 -1.40 -14.99
N GLU A 177 -10.30 -2.64 -14.74
CA GLU A 177 -11.63 -2.96 -14.22
C GLU A 177 -11.84 -2.37 -12.82
N ALA A 178 -10.89 -2.60 -11.91
CA ALA A 178 -10.96 -2.10 -10.54
C ALA A 178 -10.96 -0.55 -10.47
N THR A 179 -10.21 0.11 -11.36
CA THR A 179 -10.08 1.57 -11.36
C THR A 179 -11.23 2.28 -12.07
N LEU A 180 -11.65 1.81 -13.24
CA LEU A 180 -12.55 2.54 -14.14
C LEU A 180 -13.95 1.94 -14.25
N ARG A 181 -14.12 0.68 -13.86
CA ARG A 181 -15.38 -0.05 -14.04
C ARG A 181 -15.83 -0.84 -12.79
N PRO A 182 -15.72 -0.28 -11.57
CA PRO A 182 -16.29 -0.92 -10.39
C PRO A 182 -17.82 -0.86 -10.46
N GLN A 183 -18.52 -1.88 -9.95
CA GLN A 183 -19.99 -1.86 -9.89
C GLN A 183 -20.51 -1.14 -8.64
N ILE A 184 -19.76 -1.21 -7.53
CA ILE A 184 -20.07 -0.62 -6.22
C ILE A 184 -21.54 -0.87 -5.85
N THR A 185 -21.89 -2.09 -5.46
CA THR A 185 -23.28 -2.41 -5.08
C THR A 185 -23.65 -1.77 -3.74
N LEU A 186 -24.95 -1.62 -3.45
CA LEU A 186 -25.39 -1.09 -2.15
C LEU A 186 -24.94 -1.98 -0.98
N GLU A 187 -24.88 -3.30 -1.20
CA GLU A 187 -24.38 -4.27 -0.23
C GLU A 187 -22.88 -4.08 0.03
N GLU A 188 -22.09 -3.84 -1.02
CA GLU A 188 -20.65 -3.55 -0.88
C GLU A 188 -20.40 -2.24 -0.13
N VAL A 189 -21.22 -1.20 -0.37
CA VAL A 189 -21.11 0.08 0.36
C VAL A 189 -21.40 -0.11 1.85
N GLU A 190 -22.45 -0.86 2.18
CA GLU A 190 -22.78 -1.18 3.57
C GLU A 190 -21.68 -2.04 4.23
N GLY A 191 -21.13 -3.02 3.52
CA GLY A 191 -19.98 -3.80 3.99
C GLY A 191 -18.74 -2.94 4.22
N ALA A 192 -18.45 -2.00 3.31
CA ALA A 192 -17.34 -1.05 3.47
C ALA A 192 -17.54 -0.14 4.68
N LYS A 193 -18.76 0.38 4.88
CA LYS A 193 -19.12 1.17 6.06
C LYS A 193 -18.87 0.42 7.37
N GLN A 194 -19.30 -0.84 7.44
CA GLN A 194 -19.08 -1.69 8.63
C GLN A 194 -17.59 -1.98 8.87
N ALA A 195 -16.84 -2.26 7.79
CA ALA A 195 -15.40 -2.48 7.88
C ALA A 195 -14.65 -1.23 8.38
N ILE A 196 -15.02 -0.05 7.89
CA ILE A 196 -14.45 1.23 8.33
C ILE A 196 -14.81 1.49 9.79
N HIS A 197 -16.07 1.29 10.19
CA HIS A 197 -16.48 1.47 11.58
C HIS A 197 -15.66 0.59 12.52
N PHE A 198 -15.54 -0.70 12.21
CA PHE A 198 -14.75 -1.64 12.99
C PHE A 198 -13.26 -1.26 13.03
N GLU A 199 -12.71 -0.77 11.92
CA GLU A 199 -11.33 -0.30 11.87
C GLU A 199 -11.12 0.92 12.78
N LEU A 200 -12.02 1.90 12.75
CA LEU A 200 -11.94 3.08 13.62
C LEU A 200 -12.01 2.68 15.10
N GLU A 201 -12.94 1.81 15.48
CA GLU A 201 -13.01 1.26 16.84
C GLU A 201 -11.72 0.54 17.23
N THR A 202 -11.17 -0.25 16.31
CA THR A 202 -9.93 -0.99 16.55
C THR A 202 -8.73 -0.04 16.69
N LEU A 203 -8.67 1.04 15.90
CA LEU A 203 -7.59 2.04 15.96
C LEU A 203 -7.56 2.73 17.32
N LEU A 204 -8.72 3.13 17.86
CA LEU A 204 -8.83 3.75 19.19
C LEU A 204 -8.38 2.80 20.32
N MET A 205 -8.44 1.50 20.08
CA MET A 205 -8.07 0.47 21.05
C MET A 205 -6.60 0.05 21.00
N ARG A 206 -5.85 0.39 19.94
CA ARG A 206 -4.45 -0.02 19.79
C ARG A 206 -3.53 0.81 20.68
N PRO A 207 -2.44 0.23 21.23
CA PRO A 207 -1.44 1.03 21.95
C PRO A 207 -0.63 1.93 20.98
N GLU A 208 -0.51 1.53 19.72
CA GLU A 208 0.17 2.29 18.68
C GLU A 208 -0.78 3.34 18.10
N GLN A 209 -0.56 4.60 18.46
CA GLN A 209 -1.42 5.74 18.11
C GLN A 209 -0.93 6.54 16.89
N GLU A 210 0.10 6.05 16.18
CA GLU A 210 0.76 6.78 15.09
C GLU A 210 -0.22 7.20 13.99
N THR A 211 -1.10 6.32 13.53
CA THR A 211 -2.06 6.65 12.46
C THR A 211 -2.99 7.81 12.84
N ILE A 212 -3.46 7.84 14.09
CA ILE A 212 -4.36 8.91 14.60
C ILE A 212 -3.57 10.20 14.74
N LEU A 213 -2.38 10.15 15.34
CA LEU A 213 -1.50 11.32 15.50
C LEU A 213 -1.11 11.92 14.15
N MET A 214 -0.90 11.08 13.13
CA MET A 214 -0.64 11.52 11.76
C MET A 214 -1.84 12.25 11.15
N ASP A 215 -3.07 11.93 11.52
CA ASP A 215 -4.25 12.70 11.09
C ASP A 215 -4.38 14.00 11.87
N MET A 216 -4.21 13.94 13.19
CA MET A 216 -4.26 15.11 14.08
C MET A 216 -3.22 16.17 13.74
N ILE A 217 -1.96 15.79 13.44
CA ILE A 217 -0.92 16.77 13.11
C ILE A 217 -1.21 17.48 11.78
N HIS A 218 -1.85 16.79 10.83
CA HIS A 218 -2.23 17.40 9.56
C HIS A 218 -3.43 18.34 9.74
N ALA A 219 -4.42 17.95 10.53
CA ALA A 219 -5.52 18.83 10.94
C ALA A 219 -5.00 20.07 11.68
N ALA A 220 -4.05 19.91 12.61
CA ALA A 220 -3.42 21.03 13.29
C ALA A 220 -2.65 21.95 12.34
N ALA A 221 -1.91 21.39 11.37
CA ALA A 221 -1.06 22.16 10.45
C ALA A 221 -1.87 22.92 9.39
N TYR A 222 -2.87 22.27 8.78
CA TYR A 222 -3.57 22.75 7.59
C TYR A 222 -5.08 23.00 7.79
N ARG A 223 -5.61 22.73 8.98
CA ARG A 223 -7.02 22.91 9.39
C ARG A 223 -7.98 22.13 8.49
N ASP A 224 -9.24 22.56 8.42
CA ASP A 224 -10.31 21.91 7.66
C ASP A 224 -10.19 22.12 6.13
N ASN A 225 -8.98 22.16 5.57
CA ASN A 225 -8.77 22.41 4.15
C ASN A 225 -7.59 21.62 3.58
N THR A 226 -7.68 21.24 2.30
CA THR A 226 -6.60 20.55 1.56
C THR A 226 -6.01 19.37 2.35
N LEU A 227 -4.73 19.45 2.73
CA LEU A 227 -4.01 18.39 3.44
C LEU A 227 -4.46 18.15 4.89
N GLY A 228 -5.20 19.08 5.49
CA GLY A 228 -5.73 18.92 6.84
C GLY A 228 -7.09 18.22 6.88
N LEU A 229 -7.68 17.95 5.71
CA LEU A 229 -8.83 17.03 5.62
C LEU A 229 -8.43 15.63 6.11
N PRO A 230 -9.29 14.98 6.91
CA PRO A 230 -8.94 13.72 7.56
C PRO A 230 -8.79 12.61 6.53
N LYS A 231 -7.72 11.81 6.69
CA LYS A 231 -7.52 10.60 5.90
C LYS A 231 -8.49 9.51 6.32
N LEU A 232 -8.76 9.42 7.63
CA LEU A 232 -9.72 8.48 8.18
C LEU A 232 -11.12 9.08 8.10
N CYS A 233 -12.07 8.32 7.56
CA CYS A 233 -13.47 8.76 7.50
C CYS A 233 -13.98 9.10 8.92
N PRO A 234 -14.42 10.34 9.19
CA PRO A 234 -15.06 10.65 10.47
C PRO A 234 -16.33 9.83 10.67
N ILE A 235 -16.58 9.36 11.89
CA ILE A 235 -17.74 8.51 12.23
C ILE A 235 -19.06 9.16 11.79
N GLN A 236 -19.16 10.49 11.93
CA GLN A 236 -20.35 11.27 11.59
C GLN A 236 -20.65 11.29 10.08
N ASN A 237 -19.67 10.98 9.23
CA ASN A 237 -19.80 10.96 7.78
C ASN A 237 -20.11 9.56 7.22
N LEU A 238 -20.03 8.51 8.03
CA LEU A 238 -20.34 7.12 7.61
C LEU A 238 -21.75 6.98 7.04
N GLU A 239 -22.71 7.73 7.58
CA GLU A 239 -24.10 7.74 7.11
C GLU A 239 -24.34 8.69 5.93
N LYS A 240 -23.39 9.57 5.63
CA LYS A 240 -23.51 10.59 4.57
C LYS A 240 -22.94 10.10 3.24
N ILE A 241 -22.00 9.16 3.26
CA ILE A 241 -21.34 8.66 2.06
C ILE A 241 -22.16 7.52 1.47
N ASP A 242 -22.72 7.76 0.29
CA ASP A 242 -23.49 6.77 -0.47
C ASP A 242 -22.82 6.42 -1.81
N ARG A 243 -23.39 5.42 -2.48
CA ARG A 243 -22.95 4.95 -3.81
C ARG A 243 -22.88 6.10 -4.83
N GLU A 244 -23.83 7.03 -4.78
CA GLU A 244 -23.91 8.10 -5.77
C GLU A 244 -22.80 9.14 -5.58
N MET A 245 -22.45 9.46 -4.33
CA MET A 245 -21.32 10.33 -3.99
C MET A 245 -19.99 9.70 -4.40
N LEU A 246 -19.81 8.40 -4.17
CA LEU A 246 -18.60 7.67 -4.59
C LEU A 246 -18.39 7.75 -6.10
N PHE A 247 -19.43 7.45 -6.88
CA PHE A 247 -19.30 7.55 -8.33
C PHE A 247 -19.19 9.00 -8.82
N LEU A 248 -19.80 9.97 -8.13
CA LEU A 248 -19.64 11.39 -8.46
C LEU A 248 -18.17 11.79 -8.31
N TYR A 249 -17.52 11.39 -7.22
CA TYR A 249 -16.09 11.60 -7.01
C TYR A 249 -15.25 10.89 -8.09
N LEU A 250 -15.49 9.60 -8.34
CA LEU A 250 -14.77 8.85 -9.39
C LEU A 250 -14.87 9.56 -10.76
N SER A 251 -16.07 10.03 -11.13
CA SER A 251 -16.30 10.69 -12.42
C SER A 251 -15.48 11.96 -12.64
N GLN A 252 -15.20 12.72 -11.57
CA GLN A 252 -14.46 13.99 -11.66
C GLN A 252 -12.96 13.81 -11.42
N HIS A 253 -12.57 12.84 -10.57
CA HIS A 253 -11.19 12.70 -10.13
C HIS A 253 -10.41 11.66 -10.96
N TYR A 254 -11.04 10.58 -11.41
CA TYR A 254 -10.38 9.48 -12.12
C TYR A 254 -10.35 9.75 -13.63
N THR A 255 -9.63 10.80 -14.02
CA THR A 255 -9.51 11.24 -15.41
C THR A 255 -8.14 10.90 -16.00
N PRO A 256 -8.03 10.64 -17.32
CA PRO A 256 -6.75 10.28 -17.95
C PRO A 256 -5.58 11.21 -17.63
N LYS A 257 -5.82 12.53 -17.57
CA LYS A 257 -4.78 13.54 -17.28
C LYS A 257 -4.23 13.47 -15.86
N ARG A 258 -4.99 12.90 -14.92
CA ARG A 258 -4.64 12.73 -13.51
C ARG A 258 -4.12 11.33 -13.18
N MET A 259 -3.98 10.47 -14.19
CA MET A 259 -3.54 9.10 -14.03
C MET A 259 -2.18 8.86 -14.68
N VAL A 260 -1.38 8.02 -14.04
CA VAL A 260 -0.14 7.47 -14.57
C VAL A 260 -0.15 5.96 -14.35
N ILE A 261 0.15 5.19 -15.39
CA ILE A 261 0.34 3.75 -15.28
C ILE A 261 1.83 3.47 -15.33
N ALA A 262 2.38 2.92 -14.26
CA ALA A 262 3.80 2.62 -14.13
C ALA A 262 4.01 1.10 -14.07
N GLY A 263 4.93 0.58 -14.87
CA GLY A 263 5.27 -0.84 -14.89
C GLY A 263 6.76 -1.11 -14.68
N VAL A 264 7.10 -2.05 -13.79
CA VAL A 264 8.47 -2.55 -13.59
C VAL A 264 8.53 -4.01 -14.00
N GLY A 265 9.60 -4.42 -14.70
CA GLY A 265 9.72 -5.79 -15.21
C GLY A 265 8.86 -6.05 -16.45
N VAL A 266 8.53 -5.00 -17.20
CA VAL A 266 7.68 -5.07 -18.41
C VAL A 266 8.33 -4.33 -19.58
N GLU A 267 8.13 -4.86 -20.78
CA GLU A 267 8.50 -4.18 -22.02
C GLU A 267 7.56 -3.00 -22.30
N HIS A 268 8.14 -1.85 -22.66
CA HIS A 268 7.40 -0.59 -22.79
C HIS A 268 6.28 -0.66 -23.84
N GLU A 269 6.58 -1.15 -25.04
CA GLU A 269 5.61 -1.23 -26.14
C GLU A 269 4.43 -2.12 -25.78
N ARG A 270 4.73 -3.29 -25.18
CA ARG A 270 3.70 -4.22 -24.70
C ARG A 270 2.83 -3.61 -23.59
N LEU A 271 3.41 -2.83 -22.68
CA LEU A 271 2.65 -2.11 -21.65
C LEU A 271 1.73 -1.07 -22.30
N VAL A 272 2.26 -0.24 -23.21
CA VAL A 272 1.50 0.81 -23.91
C VAL A 272 0.32 0.22 -24.68
N ASP A 273 0.53 -0.86 -25.44
CA ASP A 273 -0.53 -1.53 -26.22
C ASP A 273 -1.65 -2.07 -25.32
N THR A 274 -1.26 -2.68 -24.19
CA THR A 274 -2.22 -3.27 -23.26
C THR A 274 -2.98 -2.19 -22.49
N VAL A 275 -2.31 -1.08 -22.14
CA VAL A 275 -2.95 0.09 -21.53
C VAL A 275 -3.93 0.73 -22.51
N GLN A 276 -3.54 0.93 -23.77
CA GLN A 276 -4.43 1.47 -24.81
C GLN A 276 -5.72 0.64 -24.88
N LYS A 277 -5.59 -0.69 -24.92
CA LYS A 277 -6.72 -1.60 -24.99
C LYS A 277 -7.68 -1.51 -23.79
N TYR A 278 -7.17 -1.47 -22.55
CA TYR A 278 -8.04 -1.61 -21.36
C TYR A 278 -8.42 -0.30 -20.65
N PHE A 279 -7.56 0.73 -20.74
CA PHE A 279 -7.79 2.03 -20.12
C PHE A 279 -8.33 3.09 -21.09
N VAL A 280 -8.14 2.91 -22.40
CA VAL A 280 -8.56 3.91 -23.40
C VAL A 280 -9.71 3.40 -24.26
N ASP A 281 -9.58 2.22 -24.87
CA ASP A 281 -10.60 1.72 -25.81
C ASP A 281 -11.91 1.31 -25.09
N ILE A 282 -11.79 0.88 -23.82
CA ILE A 282 -12.95 0.54 -22.98
C ILE A 282 -13.25 1.71 -22.04
N LYS A 283 -14.42 2.32 -22.24
CA LYS A 283 -14.86 3.49 -21.46
C LYS A 283 -15.10 3.17 -19.98
N PRO A 284 -14.91 4.15 -19.08
CA PRO A 284 -15.31 4.04 -17.68
C PRO A 284 -16.83 3.83 -17.50
N VAL A 285 -17.22 3.21 -16.39
CA VAL A 285 -18.64 2.89 -16.13
C VAL A 285 -19.52 4.13 -16.03
N TRP A 286 -19.02 5.21 -15.43
CA TRP A 286 -19.74 6.48 -15.26
C TRP A 286 -19.88 7.31 -16.54
N GLU A 287 -19.16 6.97 -17.62
CA GLU A 287 -19.39 7.58 -18.94
C GLU A 287 -20.45 6.83 -19.76
N VAL A 288 -20.55 5.51 -19.54
CA VAL A 288 -21.44 4.64 -20.32
C VAL A 288 -22.83 4.61 -19.71
N GLU A 289 -22.90 4.48 -18.40
CA GLU A 289 -24.15 4.52 -17.68
C GLU A 289 -24.49 5.99 -17.42
N SER A 290 -25.70 6.41 -17.81
CA SER A 290 -26.24 7.71 -17.42
C SER A 290 -26.62 7.73 -15.94
N LEU A 291 -25.75 7.20 -15.07
CA LEU A 291 -25.89 7.20 -13.61
C LEU A 291 -26.06 8.62 -13.09
N PHE A 292 -25.54 9.59 -13.85
CA PHE A 292 -25.60 11.00 -13.54
C PHE A 292 -26.44 11.69 -14.61
N GLY A 293 -27.64 12.15 -14.23
CA GLY A 293 -28.37 13.15 -15.00
C GLY A 293 -27.58 14.47 -15.09
N LYS A 294 -28.27 15.60 -15.26
CA LYS A 294 -27.64 16.95 -15.25
C LYS A 294 -27.19 17.36 -13.83
N ARG A 295 -26.29 16.61 -13.19
CA ARG A 295 -25.65 17.03 -11.94
C ARG A 295 -24.63 18.13 -12.23
N PRO A 296 -24.40 19.06 -11.28
CA PRO A 296 -23.37 20.07 -11.43
C PRO A 296 -22.00 19.39 -11.55
N VAL A 297 -21.23 19.83 -12.55
CA VAL A 297 -19.81 19.46 -12.65
C VAL A 297 -19.12 20.10 -11.46
N ILE A 298 -18.60 19.28 -10.54
CA ILE A 298 -17.76 19.73 -9.44
C ILE A 298 -16.34 19.82 -9.99
N GLU A 299 -15.80 21.03 -10.08
CA GLU A 299 -14.40 21.18 -10.45
C GLU A 299 -13.50 20.66 -9.34
N VAL A 300 -12.42 19.97 -9.74
CA VAL A 300 -11.39 19.51 -8.82
C VAL A 300 -10.74 20.73 -8.16
N ASP A 301 -10.72 20.73 -6.83
CA ASP A 301 -10.05 21.78 -6.07
C ASP A 301 -8.54 21.80 -6.34
N LYS A 302 -8.02 22.98 -6.64
CA LYS A 302 -6.60 23.26 -6.93
C LYS A 302 -6.00 24.23 -5.92
N SER A 303 -6.68 24.45 -4.80
CA SER A 303 -6.21 25.31 -3.73
C SER A 303 -4.85 24.82 -3.21
N ILE A 304 -3.98 25.79 -2.94
CA ILE A 304 -2.66 25.56 -2.35
C ILE A 304 -2.87 25.31 -0.86
N ALA A 305 -2.19 24.29 -0.33
CA ALA A 305 -2.18 24.01 1.10
C ALA A 305 -1.41 25.11 1.85
N GLN A 306 -2.03 25.70 2.87
CA GLN A 306 -1.43 26.76 3.68
C GLN A 306 -1.14 26.24 5.08
N TYR A 307 0.14 26.22 5.47
CA TYR A 307 0.50 25.92 6.83
C TYR A 307 0.08 27.08 7.75
N THR A 308 -0.72 26.76 8.76
CA THR A 308 -1.23 27.76 9.72
C THR A 308 -0.75 27.53 11.14
N GLY A 309 -0.22 26.33 11.40
CA GLY A 309 0.00 25.84 12.76
C GLY A 309 -1.31 25.66 13.54
N GLY A 310 -1.20 25.01 14.68
CA GLY A 310 -2.36 24.70 15.51
C GLY A 310 -2.02 23.72 16.61
N LEU A 311 -3.04 23.39 17.39
CA LEU A 311 -2.97 22.38 18.45
C LEU A 311 -4.24 21.54 18.37
N GLU A 312 -4.07 20.27 18.05
CA GLU A 312 -5.11 19.26 18.20
C GLU A 312 -4.76 18.41 19.43
N GLN A 313 -5.74 18.22 20.31
CA GLN A 313 -5.58 17.46 21.54
C GLN A 313 -6.82 16.60 21.75
N GLU A 314 -6.60 15.33 22.05
CA GLU A 314 -7.64 14.39 22.42
C GLU A 314 -7.31 13.78 23.78
N GLU A 315 -8.30 13.76 24.68
CA GLU A 315 -8.20 13.02 25.93
C GLU A 315 -8.67 11.59 25.68
N CYS A 316 -7.73 10.66 25.61
CA CYS A 316 -8.03 9.25 25.40
C CYS A 316 -8.18 8.51 26.73
N ASP A 317 -9.19 7.66 26.82
CA ASP A 317 -9.31 6.69 27.91
C ASP A 317 -8.14 5.70 27.85
N ILE A 318 -7.67 5.24 29.03
CA ILE A 318 -6.63 4.22 29.11
C ILE A 318 -7.15 2.95 28.43
N PRO A 319 -6.50 2.45 27.36
CA PRO A 319 -6.98 1.26 26.66
C PRO A 319 -7.17 0.10 27.64
N GLN A 320 -8.33 -0.56 27.61
CA GLN A 320 -8.69 -1.63 28.56
C GLN A 320 -7.74 -2.84 28.53
N PHE A 321 -6.80 -2.89 27.58
CA PHE A 321 -5.70 -3.86 27.51
C PHE A 321 -4.58 -3.66 28.53
N ALA A 322 -4.73 -2.73 29.49
CA ALA A 322 -3.88 -2.69 30.69
C ALA A 322 -3.82 -4.05 31.42
N SER A 323 -4.77 -4.96 31.17
CA SER A 323 -4.73 -6.37 31.62
C SER A 323 -3.59 -7.21 31.01
N ALA A 324 -2.92 -6.75 29.95
CA ALA A 324 -1.79 -7.42 29.31
C ALA A 324 -0.40 -6.90 29.78
N GLY A 325 -0.36 -5.99 30.76
CA GLY A 325 0.89 -5.45 31.30
C GLY A 325 1.59 -4.43 30.37
N LEU A 326 0.87 -3.88 29.39
CA LEU A 326 1.38 -2.81 28.53
C LEU A 326 1.42 -1.47 29.31
N PRO A 327 2.45 -0.64 29.10
CA PRO A 327 2.55 0.65 29.78
C PRO A 327 1.49 1.61 29.25
N VAL A 328 0.96 2.44 30.15
CA VAL A 328 0.14 3.59 29.76
C VAL A 328 1.07 4.69 29.27
N LEU A 329 0.89 5.11 28.01
CA LEU A 329 1.71 6.12 27.37
C LEU A 329 0.86 7.32 26.96
N SER A 330 1.44 8.50 27.08
CA SER A 330 1.00 9.70 26.39
C SER A 330 1.83 9.85 25.13
N HIS A 331 1.17 10.26 24.05
CA HIS A 331 1.81 10.48 22.76
C HIS A 331 1.76 11.97 22.41
N ILE A 332 2.83 12.47 21.81
CA ILE A 332 2.87 13.82 21.24
C ILE A 332 3.40 13.76 19.82
N MET A 333 2.96 14.72 19.01
CA MET A 333 3.52 14.97 17.70
C MET A 333 3.76 16.47 17.55
N ILE A 334 5.01 16.86 17.35
CA ILE A 334 5.39 18.27 17.16
C ILE A 334 5.89 18.43 15.73
N GLY A 335 5.25 19.32 14.96
CA GLY A 335 5.54 19.49 13.54
C GLY A 335 5.70 20.95 13.12
N LEU A 336 6.57 21.17 12.16
CA LEU A 336 6.83 22.44 11.48
C LEU A 336 6.55 22.27 9.98
N GLU A 337 6.31 23.38 9.29
CA GLU A 337 6.21 23.39 7.84
C GLU A 337 7.50 22.82 7.22
N GLY A 338 7.32 21.82 6.35
CA GLY A 338 8.38 21.26 5.51
C GLY A 338 8.38 21.91 4.13
N CYS A 339 8.95 21.22 3.14
CA CYS A 339 8.98 21.71 1.76
C CYS A 339 8.28 20.75 0.80
N SER A 340 7.93 21.24 -0.39
CA SER A 340 7.42 20.41 -1.47
C SER A 340 8.50 19.41 -1.92
N HIS A 341 8.06 18.28 -2.50
CA HIS A 341 8.98 17.36 -3.18
C HIS A 341 9.58 17.94 -4.47
N GLN A 342 9.12 19.11 -4.90
CA GLN A 342 9.65 19.86 -6.05
C GLN A 342 10.65 20.95 -5.66
N ASP A 343 10.78 21.27 -4.36
CA ASP A 343 11.68 22.31 -3.90
C ASP A 343 13.15 21.86 -3.93
N SER A 344 14.07 22.81 -4.11
CA SER A 344 15.51 22.54 -4.08
C SER A 344 15.98 21.96 -2.74
N ASP A 345 15.25 22.29 -1.67
CA ASP A 345 15.59 21.90 -0.30
C ASP A 345 15.04 20.52 0.07
N PHE A 346 14.28 19.86 -0.83
CA PHE A 346 13.69 18.54 -0.59
C PHE A 346 14.73 17.49 -0.18
N ILE A 347 15.88 17.47 -0.86
CA ILE A 347 16.96 16.54 -0.53
C ILE A 347 17.56 16.87 0.84
N ALA A 348 17.70 18.15 1.19
CA ALA A 348 18.17 18.56 2.51
C ALA A 348 17.18 18.12 3.62
N MET A 349 15.88 18.21 3.37
CA MET A 349 14.84 17.72 4.29
C MET A 349 14.86 16.19 4.44
N CYS A 350 15.15 15.44 3.37
CA CYS A 350 15.36 13.99 3.44
C CYS A 350 16.59 13.63 4.30
N VAL A 351 17.69 14.36 4.15
CA VAL A 351 18.90 14.19 4.98
C VAL A 351 18.60 14.53 6.44
N LEU A 352 17.90 15.64 6.69
CA LEU A 352 17.44 16.03 8.03
C LEU A 352 16.63 14.90 8.68
N ASN A 353 15.68 14.31 7.95
CA ASN A 353 14.87 13.19 8.43
C ASN A 353 15.72 11.97 8.79
N MET A 354 16.65 11.59 7.92
CA MET A 354 17.55 10.46 8.16
C MET A 354 18.47 10.67 9.37
N MET A 355 19.02 11.89 9.53
CA MET A 355 19.88 12.22 10.66
C MET A 355 19.13 12.28 12.00
N MET A 356 17.93 12.89 12.00
CA MET A 356 17.08 12.92 13.18
C MET A 356 16.64 11.50 13.55
N GLY A 357 16.16 10.75 12.56
CA GLY A 357 15.90 9.32 12.64
C GLY A 357 15.04 8.93 13.84
N GLY A 358 15.58 8.05 14.69
CA GLY A 358 14.92 7.60 15.91
C GLY A 358 14.40 6.17 15.86
N GLY A 359 13.30 5.91 16.57
CA GLY A 359 12.67 4.60 16.67
C GLY A 359 12.01 4.36 18.04
N GLY A 360 11.72 3.08 18.32
CA GLY A 360 11.28 2.63 19.63
C GLY A 360 12.46 2.19 20.51
N SER A 361 12.35 2.40 21.82
CA SER A 361 13.32 1.93 22.83
C SER A 361 13.47 0.41 22.84
N PHE A 362 12.44 -0.30 22.38
CA PHE A 362 12.49 -1.75 22.15
C PHE A 362 12.61 -2.05 20.65
N SER A 363 13.83 -1.98 20.12
CA SER A 363 14.12 -2.40 18.75
C SER A 363 14.99 -3.66 18.76
N ALA A 364 14.39 -4.81 18.46
CA ALA A 364 15.14 -6.05 18.24
C ALA A 364 15.76 -6.01 16.84
N GLY A 365 17.01 -5.58 16.73
CA GLY A 365 17.70 -5.47 15.45
C GLY A 365 19.20 -5.33 15.57
N GLY A 366 19.91 -5.75 14.53
CA GLY A 366 21.33 -5.53 14.41
C GLY A 366 21.69 -4.10 13.99
N PRO A 367 22.99 -3.80 13.88
CA PRO A 367 23.49 -2.52 13.36
C PRO A 367 22.88 -2.15 12.00
N GLY A 368 22.70 -0.85 11.75
CA GLY A 368 22.17 -0.32 10.48
C GLY A 368 20.73 0.19 10.52
N LYS A 369 20.01 0.02 11.64
CA LYS A 369 18.63 0.51 11.83
C LYS A 369 18.50 1.97 12.30
N GLY A 370 19.58 2.77 12.21
CA GLY A 370 19.56 4.15 12.69
C GLY A 370 19.83 4.33 14.20
N MET A 371 20.48 3.37 14.87
CA MET A 371 20.83 3.47 16.30
C MET A 371 21.80 4.62 16.64
N TYR A 372 22.45 5.21 15.64
CA TYR A 372 23.38 6.33 15.78
C TYR A 372 22.76 7.68 15.39
N THR A 373 21.46 7.71 15.10
CA THR A 373 20.72 8.95 14.79
C THR A 373 20.55 9.80 16.06
N ARG A 374 20.26 11.09 15.90
CA ARG A 374 20.16 12.02 17.04
C ARG A 374 19.07 11.62 18.01
N LEU A 375 17.86 11.34 17.53
CA LEU A 375 16.78 10.95 18.43
C LEU A 375 17.09 9.64 19.16
N TYR A 376 17.82 8.72 18.55
CA TYR A 376 18.24 7.51 19.26
C TYR A 376 19.29 7.80 20.34
N THR A 377 20.35 8.53 20.00
CA THR A 377 21.53 8.73 20.87
C THR A 377 21.34 9.81 21.93
N ASN A 378 20.68 10.91 21.59
CA ASN A 378 20.42 12.03 22.49
C ASN A 378 19.12 11.85 23.27
N VAL A 379 18.12 11.18 22.69
CA VAL A 379 16.83 10.97 23.36
C VAL A 379 16.75 9.57 23.98
N LEU A 380 16.62 8.51 23.18
CA LEU A 380 16.32 7.17 23.70
C LEU A 380 17.40 6.61 24.64
N ASN A 381 18.68 6.81 24.33
CA ASN A 381 19.78 6.33 25.18
C ASN A 381 19.94 7.11 26.49
N ARG A 382 19.46 8.37 26.56
CA ARG A 382 19.67 9.25 27.72
C ARG A 382 18.46 9.30 28.64
N TYR A 383 17.26 9.26 28.06
CA TYR A 383 16.00 9.37 28.79
C TYR A 383 15.33 8.01 28.83
N HIS A 384 15.63 7.23 29.88
CA HIS A 384 15.12 5.87 30.06
C HIS A 384 13.58 5.76 30.12
N TRP A 385 12.88 6.88 30.35
CA TRP A 385 11.42 6.95 30.40
C TRP A 385 10.80 7.20 29.02
N MET A 386 11.59 7.50 27.99
CA MET A 386 11.11 7.63 26.61
C MET A 386 10.89 6.25 26.00
N TYR A 387 9.73 6.03 25.40
CA TYR A 387 9.37 4.77 24.74
C TYR A 387 9.61 4.81 23.23
N SER A 388 9.35 5.95 22.61
CA SER A 388 9.67 6.19 21.21
C SER A 388 9.98 7.66 20.96
N ALA A 389 10.80 7.91 19.96
CA ALA A 389 11.03 9.23 19.39
C ALA A 389 11.45 9.01 17.93
N THR A 390 10.63 9.43 16.97
CA THR A 390 10.85 9.19 15.54
C THR A 390 10.53 10.45 14.74
N ALA A 391 11.40 10.83 13.81
CA ALA A 391 11.19 11.92 12.87
C ALA A 391 10.51 11.43 11.58
N TYR A 392 9.68 12.30 11.01
CA TYR A 392 8.95 12.08 9.77
C TYR A 392 9.04 13.32 8.89
N ASN A 393 9.28 13.09 7.59
CA ASN A 393 9.22 14.11 6.56
C ASN A 393 8.14 13.75 5.56
N HIS A 394 7.03 14.47 5.58
CA HIS A 394 5.98 14.39 4.56
C HIS A 394 6.19 15.50 3.54
N ALA A 395 6.33 15.15 2.27
CA ALA A 395 6.50 16.10 1.18
C ALA A 395 5.37 15.93 0.17
N TYR A 396 4.59 16.98 -0.03
CA TYR A 396 3.48 17.05 -0.95
C TYR A 396 3.84 17.91 -2.17
N ASN A 397 2.92 18.07 -3.11
CA ASN A 397 3.20 18.79 -4.36
C ASN A 397 3.52 20.28 -4.18
N ASP A 398 2.96 20.93 -3.17
CA ASP A 398 3.02 22.38 -2.95
C ASP A 398 3.46 22.79 -1.54
N THR A 399 3.68 21.84 -0.63
CA THR A 399 4.13 22.08 0.76
C THR A 399 4.68 20.78 1.36
N GLY A 400 5.10 20.81 2.62
CA GLY A 400 5.52 19.63 3.38
C GLY A 400 5.26 19.77 4.87
N LEU A 401 5.47 18.70 5.62
CA LEU A 401 5.34 18.67 7.07
C LEU A 401 6.50 17.84 7.64
N PHE A 402 7.36 18.48 8.43
CA PHE A 402 8.39 17.81 9.19
C PHE A 402 7.97 17.70 10.64
N CYS A 403 7.93 16.50 11.20
CA CYS A 403 7.41 16.30 12.54
C CYS A 403 8.13 15.19 13.30
N ILE A 404 8.08 15.26 14.62
CA ILE A 404 8.62 14.24 15.52
C ILE A 404 7.49 13.70 16.37
N HIS A 405 7.27 12.39 16.30
CA HIS A 405 6.40 11.65 17.20
C HIS A 405 7.23 11.13 18.38
N ALA A 406 6.74 11.32 19.59
CA ALA A 406 7.33 10.75 20.80
C ALA A 406 6.27 10.17 21.73
N SER A 407 6.66 9.17 22.51
CA SER A 407 5.80 8.55 23.52
C SER A 407 6.54 8.33 24.84
N ALA A 408 5.84 8.59 25.95
CA ALA A 408 6.36 8.43 27.31
C ALA A 408 5.20 8.27 28.30
N PRO A 409 5.44 7.77 29.53
CA PRO A 409 4.41 7.76 30.57
C PRO A 409 3.85 9.17 30.87
N PRO A 410 2.55 9.32 31.20
CA PRO A 410 1.89 10.62 31.31
C PRO A 410 2.55 11.62 32.27
N ASN A 411 3.19 11.14 33.33
CA ASN A 411 3.90 11.98 34.31
C ASN A 411 5.12 12.70 33.73
N TYR A 412 5.67 12.24 32.60
CA TYR A 412 6.81 12.84 31.91
C TYR A 412 6.40 13.69 30.70
N MET A 413 5.10 13.99 30.50
CA MET A 413 4.63 14.69 29.30
C MET A 413 5.31 16.05 29.09
N ARG A 414 5.48 16.85 30.15
CA ARG A 414 6.20 18.14 30.07
C ARG A 414 7.66 17.94 29.65
N ASP A 415 8.35 17.02 30.31
CA ASP A 415 9.76 16.75 30.04
C ASP A 415 9.96 16.21 28.62
N MET A 416 9.03 15.37 28.14
CA MET A 416 9.01 14.86 26.76
C MET A 416 8.96 16.00 25.75
N VAL A 417 8.03 16.95 25.92
CA VAL A 417 7.93 18.13 25.03
C VAL A 417 9.22 18.95 25.07
N GLU A 418 9.78 19.21 26.26
CA GLU A 418 11.02 19.98 26.41
C GLU A 418 12.19 19.31 25.68
N VAL A 419 12.34 17.99 25.81
CA VAL A 419 13.41 17.23 25.15
C VAL A 419 13.26 17.27 23.63
N ILE A 420 12.07 17.06 23.08
CA ILE A 420 11.85 17.07 21.63
C ILE A 420 12.07 18.48 21.06
N VAL A 421 11.55 19.52 21.71
CA VAL A 421 11.77 20.92 21.29
C VAL A 421 13.25 21.27 21.35
N LYS A 422 13.97 20.81 22.38
CA LYS A 422 15.42 21.03 22.49
C LYS A 422 16.18 20.38 21.33
N GLU A 423 15.82 19.17 20.91
CA GLU A 423 16.47 18.54 19.75
C GLU A 423 16.16 19.26 18.43
N LEU A 424 14.93 19.77 18.25
CA LEU A 424 14.60 20.63 17.11
C LEU A 424 15.44 21.91 17.10
N VAL A 425 15.60 22.58 18.24
CA VAL A 425 16.45 23.78 18.36
C VAL A 425 17.93 23.44 18.13
N ASN A 426 18.42 22.31 18.65
CA ASN A 426 19.80 21.86 18.46
C ASN A 426 20.13 21.57 16.99
N MET A 427 19.14 21.27 16.14
CA MET A 427 19.35 21.14 14.70
C MET A 427 19.60 22.46 13.98
N THR A 428 19.25 23.60 14.58
CA THR A 428 19.58 24.93 14.04
C THR A 428 21.03 25.32 14.29
N CYS A 429 21.71 24.62 15.20
CA CYS A 429 23.13 24.78 15.49
C CYS A 429 24.00 24.02 14.48
N HIS A 430 25.31 24.23 14.56
CA HIS A 430 26.27 23.53 13.69
C HIS A 430 26.16 22.00 13.83
N VAL A 431 25.90 21.34 12.71
CA VAL A 431 25.92 19.87 12.57
C VAL A 431 27.35 19.45 12.23
N GLY A 432 27.88 18.47 12.96
CA GLY A 432 29.24 17.98 12.72
C GLY A 432 29.36 17.17 11.43
N ASP A 433 30.50 17.29 10.74
CA ASP A 433 30.78 16.60 9.47
C ASP A 433 30.63 15.07 9.53
N GLN A 434 30.92 14.47 10.67
CA GLN A 434 30.76 13.01 10.85
C GLN A 434 29.29 12.60 10.80
N GLU A 435 28.41 13.43 11.35
CA GLU A 435 26.98 13.16 11.43
C GLU A 435 26.32 13.28 10.04
N LEU A 436 26.73 14.27 9.24
CA LEU A 436 26.28 14.45 7.86
C LEU A 436 26.72 13.32 6.91
N ARG A 437 27.71 12.52 7.32
CA ARG A 437 28.25 11.40 6.53
C ARG A 437 27.62 10.06 6.89
N ILE A 438 26.82 10.00 7.95
CA ILE A 438 25.98 8.83 8.31
C ILE A 438 24.82 8.78 7.33
#